data_AF-A0A4S0USA3-F1
#
_entry.id   AF-A0A4S0USA3-F1
#
_cell.length_a   1.000
_cell.length_b   1.000
_cell.length_c   1.000
_cell.angle_alpha   90.00
_cell.angle_beta   90.00
_cell.angle_gamma   90.00
#
_symmetry.space_group_name_H-M   'P 1'
#
loop_
_entity.id
_entity.type
_entity.pdbx_description
1 polymer ?
#
loop_
_entity_poly.entity_id
_entity_poly.type
_entity_poly.pdbx_seq_one_letter_code
_entity_poly.pdbx_strand_id
1 'polypeptide(L)'
;AQIETPGALHRLAAIASADPRMIAMALGPEDFSAAVGGAPEFDLLLTPNLSVLFAARAAGLLPLGFVGSIGELSDTDKLREAAVRARRLGFAGALAIHPTQMAISATGS
;
A
#
# COMPACT_ATOMS: atom_id res chain seq x y z
N ALA A 1 6.27 -7.48 3.57
CA ALA A 1 5.61 -8.39 2.61
C ALA A 1 4.79 -7.57 1.62
N GLN A 2 4.83 -7.94 0.34
CA GLN A 2 4.00 -7.34 -0.70
C GLN A 2 2.82 -8.28 -0.98
N ILE A 3 1.59 -7.73 -0.98
CA ILE A 3 0.35 -8.47 -1.13
C ILE A 3 -0.21 -8.19 -2.53
N GLU A 4 -0.24 -9.22 -3.36
CA GLU A 4 -0.48 -9.06 -4.82
C GLU A 4 -1.59 -9.98 -5.34
N THR A 5 -2.24 -10.75 -4.46
CA THR A 5 -3.28 -11.69 -4.88
C THR A 5 -4.49 -11.64 -3.93
N PRO A 6 -5.72 -11.81 -4.45
CA PRO A 6 -6.93 -11.84 -3.61
C PRO A 6 -6.88 -12.91 -2.53
N GLY A 7 -6.33 -14.09 -2.87
CA GLY A 7 -6.21 -15.20 -1.93
C GLY A 7 -5.33 -14.90 -0.71
N ALA A 8 -4.40 -13.94 -0.82
CA ALA A 8 -3.56 -13.52 0.31
C ALA A 8 -4.33 -12.71 1.36
N LEU A 9 -5.46 -12.07 0.99
CA LEU A 9 -6.28 -11.30 1.92
C LEU A 9 -6.81 -12.15 3.08
N HIS A 10 -7.17 -13.41 2.79
CA HIS A 10 -7.64 -14.35 3.80
C HIS A 10 -6.55 -14.84 4.76
N ARG A 11 -5.27 -14.56 4.45
CA ARG A 11 -4.10 -15.04 5.21
C ARG A 11 -3.28 -13.90 5.82
N LEU A 12 -3.78 -12.67 5.80
CA LEU A 12 -3.00 -11.49 6.17
C LEU A 12 -2.40 -11.58 7.58
N ALA A 13 -3.14 -12.08 8.57
CA ALA A 13 -2.62 -12.24 9.92
C ALA A 13 -1.44 -13.22 9.98
N ALA A 14 -1.57 -14.38 9.33
CA ALA A 14 -0.52 -15.38 9.27
C ALA A 14 0.71 -14.87 8.50
N ILE A 15 0.48 -14.11 7.41
CA ILE A 15 1.55 -13.46 6.66
C ILE A 15 2.25 -12.43 7.55
N ALA A 16 1.50 -11.59 8.25
CA ALA A 16 2.05 -10.52 9.09
C ALA A 16 2.97 -11.05 10.21
N SER A 17 2.67 -12.25 10.74
CA SER A 17 3.47 -12.89 11.79
C SER A 17 4.42 -13.99 11.29
N ALA A 18 4.66 -14.08 9.97
CA ALA A 18 5.35 -15.23 9.39
C ALA A 18 6.84 -15.32 9.74
N ASP A 19 7.51 -14.18 9.96
CA ASP A 19 8.95 -14.12 10.25
C ASP A 19 9.25 -12.91 11.17
N PRO A 20 10.11 -13.06 12.20
CA PRO A 20 10.46 -11.96 13.10
C PRO A 20 11.19 -10.79 12.42
N ARG A 21 11.73 -10.97 11.21
CA ARG A 21 12.35 -9.90 10.40
C ARG A 21 11.31 -9.07 9.64
N MET A 22 10.03 -9.40 9.74
CA MET A 22 9.00 -8.59 9.11
C MET A 22 8.89 -7.23 9.78
N ILE A 23 8.98 -6.18 8.97
CA ILE A 23 8.91 -4.78 9.43
C ILE A 23 7.77 -3.99 8.79
N ALA A 24 7.25 -4.47 7.65
CA ALA A 24 6.27 -3.73 6.86
C ALA A 24 5.39 -4.64 6.00
N MET A 25 4.21 -4.15 5.64
CA MET A 25 3.34 -4.75 4.62
C MET A 25 2.83 -3.68 3.66
N ALA A 26 2.66 -4.06 2.40
CA ALA A 26 2.15 -3.22 1.33
C ALA A 26 1.25 -4.02 0.39
N LEU A 27 0.29 -3.38 -0.27
CA LEU A 27 -0.42 -3.94 -1.41
C LEU A 27 0.36 -3.61 -2.69
N GLY A 28 0.52 -4.57 -3.59
CA GLY A 28 0.97 -4.31 -4.97
C GLY A 28 -0.26 -4.04 -5.85
N PRO A 29 -0.59 -2.78 -6.19
CA PRO A 29 -1.87 -2.45 -6.79
C PRO A 29 -2.05 -3.01 -8.20
N GLU A 30 -0.98 -3.03 -9.00
CA GLU A 30 -1.02 -3.50 -10.40
C GLU A 30 -1.26 -5.02 -10.45
N ASP A 31 -0.41 -5.80 -9.77
CA ASP A 31 -0.53 -7.26 -9.74
C ASP A 31 -1.82 -7.73 -9.06
N PHE A 32 -2.24 -7.05 -7.98
CA PHE A 32 -3.51 -7.36 -7.32
C PHE A 32 -4.70 -7.14 -8.26
N SER A 33 -4.71 -6.03 -9.00
CA SER A 33 -5.79 -5.72 -9.94
C SER A 33 -5.82 -6.70 -11.10
N ALA A 34 -4.65 -7.03 -11.66
CA ALA A 34 -4.50 -8.05 -12.68
C ALA A 34 -5.01 -9.42 -12.21
N ALA A 35 -4.67 -9.82 -10.97
CA ALA A 35 -5.12 -11.08 -10.38
C ALA A 35 -6.63 -11.13 -10.10
N VAL A 36 -7.29 -9.98 -9.86
CA VAL A 36 -8.75 -9.88 -9.79
C VAL A 36 -9.40 -9.88 -11.18
N GLY A 37 -8.66 -9.46 -12.22
CA GLY A 37 -9.21 -9.17 -13.55
C GLY A 37 -9.86 -7.79 -13.66
N GLY A 38 -9.45 -6.85 -12.79
CA GLY A 38 -9.94 -5.48 -12.76
C GLY A 38 -8.85 -4.44 -13.09
N ALA A 39 -9.24 -3.17 -13.06
CA ALA A 39 -8.32 -2.04 -13.22
C ALA A 39 -7.80 -1.53 -11.87
N PRO A 40 -6.57 -1.00 -11.79
CA PRO A 40 -5.94 -0.47 -10.57
C PRO A 40 -6.53 0.88 -10.15
N GLU A 41 -7.84 0.91 -9.94
CA GLU A 41 -8.61 2.10 -9.61
C GLU A 41 -9.00 2.11 -8.13
N PHE A 42 -9.41 3.29 -7.66
CA PHE A 42 -9.74 3.51 -6.25
C PHE A 42 -10.78 2.52 -5.71
N ASP A 43 -11.85 2.26 -6.46
CA ASP A 43 -12.95 1.41 -6.01
C ASP A 43 -12.52 -0.05 -5.77
N LEU A 44 -11.67 -0.59 -6.66
CA LEU A 44 -11.11 -1.92 -6.49
C LEU A 44 -10.09 -1.97 -5.35
N LEU A 45 -9.26 -0.93 -5.26
CA LEU A 45 -8.08 -0.95 -4.40
C LEU A 45 -8.33 -0.49 -2.97
N LEU A 46 -9.46 0.16 -2.67
CA LEU A 46 -9.74 0.68 -1.32
C LEU A 46 -9.76 -0.43 -0.26
N THR A 47 -10.63 -1.42 -0.43
CA THR A 47 -10.79 -2.54 0.50
C THR A 47 -9.52 -3.36 0.73
N PRO A 48 -8.79 -3.81 -0.32
CA PRO A 48 -7.57 -4.58 -0.11
C PRO A 48 -6.47 -3.75 0.56
N ASN A 49 -6.32 -2.46 0.22
CA ASN A 49 -5.35 -1.59 0.89
C ASN A 49 -5.66 -1.43 2.39
N LEU A 50 -6.93 -1.20 2.73
CA LEU A 50 -7.33 -1.09 4.14
C LEU A 50 -7.12 -2.41 4.90
N SER A 51 -7.39 -3.55 4.25
CA SER A 51 -7.16 -4.86 4.85
C SER A 51 -5.68 -5.08 5.18
N VAL A 52 -4.77 -4.74 4.26
CA VAL A 52 -3.32 -4.81 4.48
C VAL A 52 -2.90 -3.83 5.58
N LEU A 53 -3.43 -2.60 5.56
CA LEU A 53 -3.13 -1.59 6.57
C LEU A 53 -3.49 -2.08 7.98
N PHE A 54 -4.71 -2.59 8.14
CA PHE A 54 -5.18 -3.07 9.44
C PHE A 54 -4.38 -4.28 9.91
N ALA A 55 -4.06 -5.22 9.03
CA ALA A 55 -3.23 -6.37 9.37
C ALA A 55 -1.81 -5.96 9.80
N ALA A 56 -1.19 -5.03 9.08
CA ALA A 56 0.12 -4.50 9.43
C ALA A 56 0.08 -3.86 10.83
N ARG A 57 -0.87 -2.97 11.08
CA ARG A 57 -1.02 -2.30 12.38
C ARG A 57 -1.29 -3.28 13.51
N ALA A 58 -2.15 -4.28 13.30
CA ALA A 58 -2.45 -5.30 14.30
C ALA A 58 -1.22 -6.14 14.68
N ALA A 59 -0.30 -6.35 13.74
CA ALA A 59 0.95 -7.07 13.96
C ALA A 59 2.13 -6.18 14.39
N GLY A 60 1.91 -4.87 14.58
CA GLY A 60 2.98 -3.92 14.92
C GLY A 60 3.92 -3.59 13.76
N LEU A 61 3.52 -3.88 12.52
CA LEU A 61 4.28 -3.60 11.30
C LEU A 61 3.90 -2.25 10.69
N LEU A 62 4.78 -1.71 9.85
CA LEU A 62 4.53 -0.51 9.08
C LEU A 62 3.61 -0.80 7.89
N PRO A 63 2.42 -0.17 7.79
CA PRO A 63 1.63 -0.19 6.56
C PRO A 63 2.24 0.79 5.56
N LEU A 64 2.73 0.29 4.42
CA LEU A 64 3.28 1.11 3.35
C LEU A 64 2.36 1.04 2.13
N GLY A 65 1.99 2.19 1.57
CA GLY A 65 1.16 2.27 0.37
C GLY A 65 0.27 3.51 0.31
N PHE A 66 -0.58 3.49 -0.69
CA PHE A 66 -1.66 4.45 -0.95
C PHE A 66 -2.75 3.71 -1.75
N VAL A 67 -3.94 4.30 -1.86
CA VAL A 67 -5.03 3.72 -2.66
C VAL A 67 -4.98 4.32 -4.07
N GLY A 68 -4.69 3.50 -5.07
CA GLY A 68 -4.63 3.88 -6.48
C GLY A 68 -3.52 3.18 -7.26
N SER A 69 -3.39 3.51 -8.54
CA SER A 69 -2.34 2.98 -9.42
C SER A 69 -1.01 3.71 -9.20
N ILE A 70 0.10 2.99 -9.42
CA ILE A 70 1.44 3.59 -9.43
C ILE A 70 1.61 4.53 -10.64
N GLY A 71 0.96 4.23 -11.77
CA GLY A 71 1.06 5.04 -13.00
C GLY A 71 0.57 6.48 -12.82
N GLU A 72 -0.41 6.69 -11.95
CA GLU A 72 -0.96 8.01 -11.63
C GLU A 72 -0.01 8.88 -10.80
N LEU A 73 1.00 8.28 -10.17
CA LEU A 73 1.96 8.99 -9.32
C LEU A 73 3.12 9.67 -10.09
N SER A 74 3.10 9.63 -11.41
CA SER A 74 4.00 10.41 -12.26
C SER A 74 3.66 11.91 -12.24
N ASP A 75 2.43 12.24 -11.86
CA ASP A 75 1.93 13.60 -11.65
C ASP A 75 2.14 14.03 -10.18
N THR A 76 2.90 15.09 -9.98
CA THR A 76 3.26 15.61 -8.65
C THR A 76 2.05 16.01 -7.81
N ASP A 77 1.00 16.56 -8.43
CA ASP A 77 -0.20 16.97 -7.69
C ASP A 77 -1.02 15.77 -7.25
N LYS A 78 -1.20 14.78 -8.14
CA LYS A 78 -1.84 13.50 -7.79
C LYS A 78 -1.05 12.76 -6.71
N LEU A 79 0.28 12.77 -6.78
CA LEU A 79 1.14 12.18 -5.76
C LEU A 79 0.95 12.86 -4.39
N ARG A 80 0.84 14.19 -4.35
CA ARG A 80 0.59 14.93 -3.11
C ARG A 80 -0.77 14.60 -2.53
N GLU A 81 -1.82 14.54 -3.35
CA GLU A 81 -3.17 14.17 -2.92
C GLU A 81 -3.23 12.72 -2.40
N ALA A 82 -2.60 11.79 -3.12
CA ALA A 82 -2.48 10.40 -2.70
C ALA A 82 -1.74 10.29 -1.36
N ALA A 83 -0.64 11.02 -1.17
CA ALA A 83 0.11 11.03 0.08
C ALA A 83 -0.69 11.62 1.26
N VAL A 84 -1.45 12.69 1.04
CA VAL A 84 -2.36 13.25 2.06
C VAL A 84 -3.44 12.24 2.43
N ARG A 85 -4.06 11.59 1.45
CA ARG A 85 -5.09 10.57 1.67
C ARG A 85 -4.51 9.36 2.42
N ALA A 86 -3.37 8.85 1.98
CA ALA A 86 -2.69 7.72 2.61
C ALA A 86 -2.37 7.99 4.09
N ARG A 87 -1.82 9.18 4.40
CA ARG A 87 -1.58 9.60 5.79
C ARG A 87 -2.86 9.65 6.62
N ARG A 88 -3.96 10.20 6.07
CA ARG A 88 -5.27 10.23 6.76
C ARG A 88 -5.82 8.84 7.05
N LEU A 89 -5.58 7.86 6.17
CA LEU A 89 -5.98 6.47 6.39
C LEU A 89 -5.08 5.73 7.39
N GLY A 90 -3.88 6.27 7.69
CA GLY A 90 -2.94 5.69 8.65
C GLY A 90 -1.76 4.92 8.03
N PHE A 91 -1.51 5.07 6.72
CA PHE A 91 -0.28 4.58 6.09
C PHE A 91 0.95 5.33 6.64
N ALA A 92 2.05 4.62 6.84
CA ALA A 92 3.31 5.18 7.35
C ALA A 92 4.18 5.82 6.25
N GLY A 93 3.89 5.52 4.99
CA GLY A 93 4.63 5.97 3.81
C GLY A 93 4.20 5.17 2.60
N ALA A 94 4.91 5.33 1.48
CA ALA A 94 4.74 4.50 0.28
C ALA A 94 6.09 3.96 -0.16
N LEU A 95 6.10 2.81 -0.82
CA LEU A 95 7.30 2.31 -1.49
C LEU A 95 7.59 3.22 -2.67
N ALA A 96 8.72 3.93 -2.64
CA ALA A 96 9.16 4.74 -3.77
C ALA A 96 9.75 3.82 -4.84
N ILE A 97 9.16 3.86 -6.04
CA ILE A 97 9.57 3.04 -7.20
C ILE A 97 10.16 3.93 -8.31
N HIS A 98 9.97 5.25 -8.21
CA HIS A 98 10.57 6.24 -9.11
C HIS A 98 11.34 7.32 -8.31
N PRO A 99 12.50 7.82 -8.77
CA PRO A 99 13.31 8.81 -8.04
C PRO A 99 12.56 10.10 -7.66
N THR A 100 11.57 10.52 -8.44
CA THR A 100 10.73 11.69 -8.13
C THR A 100 9.85 11.49 -6.89
N GLN A 101 9.57 10.25 -6.49
CA GLN A 101 8.73 9.92 -5.33
C GLN A 101 9.51 10.04 -4.00
N MET A 102 10.84 9.97 -4.04
CA MET A 102 11.72 10.04 -2.85
C MET A 102 11.70 11.41 -2.16
N ALA A 103 11.46 12.50 -2.91
CA ALA A 103 11.48 13.86 -2.36
C ALA A 103 10.26 14.21 -1.50
N ILE A 104 9.13 13.51 -1.67
CA ILE A 104 7.85 13.83 -1.02
C ILE A 104 7.56 12.92 0.18
N SER A 105 8.16 11.71 0.22
CA SER A 105 8.03 10.77 1.33
C SER A 105 8.84 11.15 2.58
N ALA A 106 9.73 12.15 2.51
CA ALA A 106 10.67 12.51 3.57
C ALA A 106 10.23 13.67 4.49
N THR A 107 9.00 14.18 4.38
CA THR A 107 8.54 15.30 5.23
C THR A 107 7.45 14.85 6.20
N GLY A 108 7.84 14.62 7.45
CA GLY A 108 6.93 14.49 8.59
C GLY A 108 7.53 13.71 9.77
N SER A 109 8.20 14.42 10.68
CA SER A 109 8.31 14.04 12.10
C SER A 109 6.99 14.23 12.83
#